data_AF-A0A1Y2EW81-F1
#
_entry.id   AF-A0A1Y2EW81-F1
#
_cell.length_a   1.000
_cell.length_b   1.000
_cell.length_c   1.000
_cell.angle_alpha   90.00
_cell.angle_beta   90.00
_cell.angle_gamma   90.00
#
_symmetry.space_group_name_H-M   'P 1'
#
loop_
_entity.id
_entity.type
_entity.pdbx_description
1 polymer ?
#
loop_
_entity_poly.entity_id
_entity_poly.type
_entity_poly.pdbx_seq_one_letter_code
_entity_poly.pdbx_strand_id
1 'polypeptide(L)'
;MKENFIISINKFRNELFRTKTFKPEDIIVRGGSSGGNLSLTLTLKLQKEQNIAPKAGFFFSPDTDLTLSGKSFFDNYRKDITVSPLFGDYTTFLRSFFVVGGDEMTLDDTLRVVDKIKANGHEVELINKEGMCLVFNISGSFTPEGKEANVAVEKFIVESFEK
;
A
#
# COMPACT_ATOMS: atom_id res chain seq x y z
N MET A 1 18.54 -22.08 25.13
CA MET A 1 17.35 -21.30 24.72
C MET A 1 17.23 -21.38 23.20
N LYS A 2 16.09 -21.79 22.64
CA LYS A 2 15.91 -21.86 21.18
C LYS A 2 15.69 -20.44 20.64
N GLU A 3 16.51 -20.02 19.67
CA GLU A 3 16.31 -18.76 18.96
C GLU A 3 15.07 -18.87 18.07
N ASN A 4 13.99 -18.15 18.42
CA ASN A 4 12.80 -18.05 17.60
C ASN A 4 12.92 -16.82 16.69
N PHE A 5 12.85 -16.98 15.38
CA PHE A 5 12.94 -15.88 14.41
C PHE A 5 11.53 -15.43 13.95
N ILE A 6 11.31 -14.12 13.97
CA ILE A 6 10.10 -13.48 13.45
C ILE A 6 10.43 -12.90 12.07
N ILE A 7 9.80 -13.41 11.01
CA ILE A 7 9.92 -12.82 9.67
C ILE A 7 8.80 -11.77 9.53
N SER A 8 9.18 -10.51 9.32
CA SER A 8 8.28 -9.39 9.04
C SER A 8 8.37 -9.02 7.57
N ILE A 9 7.23 -8.94 6.90
CA ILE A 9 7.13 -8.65 5.45
C ILE A 9 7.66 -7.25 5.08
N ASN A 10 7.82 -6.33 6.04
CA ASN A 10 8.30 -4.97 5.79
C ASN A 10 9.83 -4.83 5.66
N LYS A 11 10.60 -5.92 5.61
CA LYS A 11 12.07 -5.88 5.49
C LYS A 11 12.61 -6.78 4.38
N PHE A 12 12.07 -6.61 3.17
CA PHE A 12 12.65 -7.20 1.95
C PHE A 12 13.50 -6.16 1.20
N ARG A 13 14.67 -5.82 1.75
CA ARG A 13 15.77 -5.23 0.96
C ARG A 13 17.14 -5.63 1.54
N ASN A 14 17.72 -6.64 0.89
CA ASN A 14 19.15 -6.77 0.54
C ASN A 14 20.24 -7.19 1.54
N GLU A 15 19.99 -7.65 2.78
CA GLU A 15 21.11 -8.15 3.63
C GLU A 15 20.94 -9.49 4.36
N LEU A 16 19.92 -10.31 4.02
CA LEU A 16 19.74 -11.61 4.69
C LEU A 16 19.46 -12.77 3.73
N PHE A 17 20.35 -13.00 2.77
CA PHE A 17 20.52 -14.35 2.21
C PHE A 17 21.60 -15.09 3.00
N ARG A 18 21.34 -15.34 4.29
CA ARG A 18 21.98 -16.44 5.01
C ARG A 18 21.15 -17.69 4.74
N THR A 19 21.80 -18.70 4.20
CA THR A 19 21.36 -20.07 3.88
C THR A 19 20.88 -20.88 5.09
N LYS A 20 20.07 -20.29 5.97
CA LYS A 20 19.44 -21.02 7.07
C LYS A 20 18.12 -21.60 6.59
N THR A 21 18.09 -22.91 6.44
CA THR A 21 16.85 -23.67 6.26
C THR A 21 16.15 -23.76 7.60
N PHE A 22 14.94 -23.22 7.70
CA PHE A 22 14.06 -23.39 8.86
C PHE A 22 12.95 -24.38 8.52
N LYS A 23 12.54 -25.19 9.48
CA LYS A 23 11.34 -26.02 9.30
C LYS A 23 10.11 -25.11 9.42
N PRO A 24 8.99 -25.43 8.75
CA PRO A 24 7.75 -24.69 8.91
C PRO A 24 7.32 -24.52 10.38
N GLU A 25 7.52 -25.54 11.21
CA GLU A 25 7.21 -25.49 12.65
C GLU A 25 8.12 -24.55 13.48
N ASP A 26 9.13 -23.94 12.87
CA ASP A 26 10.00 -22.92 13.47
C ASP A 26 9.65 -21.49 13.00
N ILE A 27 8.67 -21.33 12.09
CA ILE A 27 8.33 -20.06 11.44
C ILE A 27 7.05 -19.46 12.01
N ILE A 28 7.11 -18.18 12.40
CA ILE A 28 5.92 -17.38 12.73
C ILE A 28 5.65 -16.39 11.59
N VAL A 29 4.41 -16.34 11.12
CA VAL A 29 3.95 -15.38 10.10
C VAL A 29 3.30 -14.19 10.78
N ARG A 30 3.62 -12.96 10.36
CA ARG A 30 3.06 -11.74 10.96
C ARG A 30 2.87 -10.62 9.94
N GLY A 31 1.75 -9.89 10.07
CA GLY A 31 1.51 -8.64 9.35
C GLY A 31 0.38 -7.81 9.96
N GLY A 32 0.26 -6.54 9.55
CA GLY A 32 -0.88 -5.68 9.90
C GLY A 32 -1.46 -4.94 8.69
N SER A 33 -2.74 -4.57 8.74
CA SER A 33 -3.48 -3.96 7.61
C SER A 33 -3.31 -4.80 6.32
N SER A 34 -2.83 -4.20 5.23
CA SER A 34 -2.61 -4.88 3.94
C SER A 34 -1.52 -5.96 4.04
N GLY A 35 -0.49 -5.73 4.84
CA GLY A 35 0.51 -6.75 5.18
C GLY A 35 -0.08 -7.90 6.00
N GLY A 36 -1.14 -7.65 6.78
CA GLY A 36 -1.93 -8.65 7.49
C GLY A 36 -2.76 -9.50 6.54
N ASN A 37 -3.40 -8.90 5.53
CA ASN A 37 -4.06 -9.62 4.44
C ASN A 37 -3.07 -10.56 3.73
N LEU A 38 -1.90 -10.04 3.32
CA LEU A 38 -0.89 -10.84 2.63
C LEU A 38 -0.37 -12.00 3.50
N SER A 39 -0.11 -11.72 4.78
CA SER A 39 0.32 -12.73 5.76
C SER A 39 -0.71 -13.83 5.95
N LEU A 40 -1.99 -13.47 6.03
CA LEU A 40 -3.09 -14.41 6.19
C LEU A 40 -3.28 -15.24 4.92
N THR A 41 -3.27 -14.59 3.76
CA THR A 41 -3.37 -15.26 2.45
C THR A 41 -2.23 -16.25 2.24
N LEU A 42 -0.99 -15.87 2.57
CA LEU A 42 0.16 -16.76 2.52
C LEU A 42 -0.06 -18.01 3.41
N THR A 43 -0.53 -17.80 4.64
CA THR A 43 -0.81 -18.89 5.58
C THR A 43 -1.88 -19.85 5.04
N LEU A 44 -2.97 -19.32 4.48
CA LEU A 44 -4.02 -20.11 3.85
C LEU A 44 -3.51 -20.94 2.68
N LYS A 45 -2.69 -20.35 1.80
CA LYS A 45 -2.08 -21.07 0.67
C LYS A 45 -1.12 -22.16 1.12
N LEU A 46 -0.23 -21.86 2.07
CA LEU A 46 0.70 -22.87 2.61
C LEU A 46 -0.06 -24.05 3.22
N GLN A 47 -1.08 -23.80 4.03
CA GLN A 47 -1.84 -24.87 4.68
C GLN A 47 -2.69 -25.67 3.70
N LYS A 48 -3.42 -25.01 2.79
CA LYS A 48 -4.37 -25.68 1.89
C LYS A 48 -3.73 -26.29 0.65
N GLU A 49 -2.75 -25.62 0.07
CA GLU A 49 -2.19 -26.02 -1.23
C GLU A 49 -0.88 -26.80 -1.06
N GLN A 50 -0.12 -26.54 0.01
CA GLN A 50 1.20 -27.14 0.23
C GLN A 50 1.25 -28.08 1.43
N ASN A 51 0.17 -28.18 2.22
CA ASN A 51 0.13 -28.92 3.50
C ASN A 51 1.26 -28.50 4.47
N ILE A 52 1.65 -27.23 4.40
CA ILE A 52 2.68 -26.62 5.24
C ILE A 52 1.99 -25.80 6.32
N ALA A 53 2.29 -26.09 7.59
CA ALA A 53 1.78 -25.34 8.72
C ALA A 53 2.90 -24.53 9.38
N PRO A 54 2.88 -23.18 9.28
CA PRO A 54 3.70 -22.33 10.13
C PRO A 54 3.39 -22.58 11.61
N LYS A 55 4.34 -22.26 12.48
CA LYS A 55 4.19 -22.43 13.94
C LYS A 55 3.03 -21.63 14.53
N ALA A 56 2.87 -20.39 14.09
CA ALA A 56 1.82 -19.48 14.54
C ALA A 56 1.66 -18.30 13.56
N GLY A 57 0.54 -17.59 13.68
CA GLY A 57 0.24 -16.37 12.93
C GLY A 57 -0.17 -15.22 13.85
N PHE A 58 0.34 -14.02 13.60
CA PHE A 58 -0.12 -12.77 14.23
C PHE A 58 -0.61 -11.78 13.17
N PHE A 59 -1.91 -11.50 13.17
CA PHE A 59 -2.56 -10.64 12.18
C PHE A 59 -3.20 -9.44 12.88
N PHE A 60 -2.63 -8.26 12.68
CA PHE A 60 -3.06 -7.03 13.37
C PHE A 60 -3.97 -6.21 12.46
N SER A 61 -5.26 -6.08 12.83
CA SER A 61 -6.27 -5.36 12.04
C SER A 61 -6.14 -5.60 10.52
N PRO A 62 -6.16 -6.86 10.06
CA PRO A 62 -5.90 -7.17 8.66
C PRO A 62 -7.06 -6.74 7.76
N ASP A 63 -6.75 -6.28 6.55
CA ASP A 63 -7.74 -5.94 5.53
C ASP A 63 -8.27 -7.21 4.86
N THR A 64 -9.14 -7.97 5.53
CA THR A 64 -9.51 -9.33 5.11
C THR A 64 -10.59 -9.40 4.03
N ASP A 65 -11.35 -8.32 3.82
CA ASP A 65 -12.45 -8.26 2.86
C ASP A 65 -12.39 -6.96 2.04
N LEU A 66 -11.86 -7.03 0.82
CA LEU A 66 -11.80 -5.91 -0.11
C LEU A 66 -13.11 -5.67 -0.88
N THR A 67 -14.14 -6.50 -0.66
CA THR A 67 -15.51 -6.19 -1.11
C THR A 67 -16.19 -5.14 -0.21
N LEU A 68 -15.57 -4.87 0.96
CA LEU A 68 -16.01 -3.89 1.94
C LEU A 68 -17.42 -4.19 2.49
N SER A 69 -17.80 -5.46 2.58
CA SER A 69 -19.16 -5.89 2.91
C SER A 69 -19.49 -5.82 4.42
N GLY A 70 -18.48 -5.68 5.28
CA GLY A 70 -18.64 -5.67 6.73
C GLY A 70 -19.38 -4.42 7.24
N LYS A 71 -20.37 -4.63 8.14
CA LYS A 71 -21.15 -3.53 8.75
C LYS A 71 -20.27 -2.46 9.40
N SER A 72 -19.19 -2.86 10.08
CA SER A 72 -18.27 -1.95 10.76
C SER A 72 -17.55 -1.01 9.79
N PHE A 73 -17.33 -1.41 8.54
CA PHE A 73 -16.81 -0.53 7.52
C PHE A 73 -17.83 0.58 7.23
N PHE A 74 -19.06 0.23 6.90
CA PHE A 74 -20.13 1.21 6.61
C PHE A 74 -20.46 2.14 7.79
N ASP A 75 -20.36 1.65 9.03
CA ASP A 75 -20.59 2.46 10.22
C ASP A 75 -19.48 3.51 10.47
N ASN A 76 -18.25 3.24 10.00
CA ASN A 76 -17.04 3.98 10.40
C ASN A 76 -16.24 4.62 9.27
N TYR A 77 -16.44 4.26 8.00
CA TYR A 77 -15.59 4.71 6.88
C TYR A 77 -15.49 6.24 6.75
N ARG A 78 -16.52 7.00 7.16
CA ARG A 78 -16.46 8.48 7.16
C ARG A 78 -15.86 9.09 8.42
N LYS A 79 -15.80 8.33 9.51
CA LYS A 79 -15.36 8.81 10.83
C LYS A 79 -13.88 8.56 11.04
N ASP A 80 -13.36 7.48 10.46
CA ASP A 80 -11.98 7.07 10.60
C ASP A 80 -11.14 7.62 9.45
N ILE A 81 -10.45 8.73 9.73
CA ILE A 81 -9.54 9.36 8.77
C ILE A 81 -8.36 8.47 8.40
N THR A 82 -7.97 7.53 9.27
CA THR A 82 -6.88 6.60 9.01
C THR A 82 -7.27 5.53 8.00
N VAL A 83 -8.57 5.27 7.84
CA VAL A 83 -9.14 4.35 6.85
C VAL A 83 -9.53 5.08 5.57
N SER A 84 -10.10 6.28 5.66
CA SER A 84 -10.53 7.04 4.49
C SER A 84 -10.10 8.51 4.55
N PRO A 85 -8.82 8.80 4.20
CA PRO A 85 -8.27 10.17 4.15
C PRO A 85 -9.11 11.15 3.33
N LEU A 86 -9.83 10.63 2.33
CA LEU A 86 -10.81 11.36 1.54
C LEU A 86 -11.78 12.22 2.37
N PHE A 87 -12.19 11.78 3.56
CA PHE A 87 -13.11 12.55 4.42
C PHE A 87 -12.41 13.56 5.33
N GLY A 88 -11.11 13.74 5.19
CA GLY A 88 -10.30 14.68 5.95
C GLY A 88 -10.58 16.14 5.66
N ASP A 89 -10.01 16.96 6.54
CA ASP A 89 -9.93 18.41 6.38
C ASP A 89 -8.75 18.77 5.49
N TYR A 90 -9.05 19.41 4.35
CA TYR A 90 -8.09 19.89 3.37
C TYR A 90 -8.06 21.43 3.31
N THR A 91 -8.64 22.13 4.30
CA THR A 91 -8.60 23.60 4.39
C THR A 91 -7.18 24.14 4.47
N THR A 92 -6.28 23.39 5.10
CA THR A 92 -4.83 23.63 5.10
C THR A 92 -4.13 22.37 4.59
N PHE A 93 -3.41 22.48 3.47
CA PHE A 93 -2.71 21.35 2.89
C PHE A 93 -1.36 21.75 2.29
N LEU A 94 -0.44 20.81 2.18
CA LEU A 94 0.89 21.04 1.59
C LEU A 94 0.83 20.99 0.05
N ARG A 95 1.82 21.61 -0.62
CA ARG A 95 2.07 21.39 -2.05
C ARG A 95 2.24 19.90 -2.28
N SER A 96 1.43 19.28 -3.13
CA SER A 96 1.37 17.83 -3.24
C SER A 96 1.38 17.34 -4.69
N PHE A 97 1.79 16.09 -4.88
CA PHE A 97 1.86 15.43 -6.18
C PHE A 97 1.21 14.05 -6.08
N PHE A 98 0.31 13.75 -7.01
CA PHE A 98 -0.40 12.47 -7.09
C PHE A 98 -0.12 11.77 -8.41
N VAL A 99 0.02 10.45 -8.37
CA VAL A 99 0.07 9.57 -9.55
C VAL A 99 -1.00 8.51 -9.38
N VAL A 100 -1.80 8.31 -10.41
CA VAL A 100 -2.89 7.34 -10.41
C VAL A 100 -3.05 6.70 -11.78
N GLY A 101 -3.20 5.38 -11.82
CA GLY A 101 -3.54 4.65 -13.03
C GLY A 101 -5.03 4.79 -13.38
N GLY A 102 -5.36 4.71 -14.67
CA GLY A 102 -6.74 4.71 -15.14
C GLY A 102 -7.51 3.42 -14.86
N ASP A 103 -6.79 2.30 -14.68
CA ASP A 103 -7.36 0.95 -14.56
C ASP A 103 -7.23 0.40 -13.13
N GLU A 104 -7.02 1.26 -12.14
CA GLU A 104 -6.91 0.86 -10.73
C GLU A 104 -8.14 1.28 -9.91
N MET A 105 -8.41 0.54 -8.83
CA MET A 105 -9.59 0.74 -7.99
C MET A 105 -9.56 2.06 -7.18
N THR A 106 -8.39 2.69 -7.08
CA THR A 106 -8.15 3.92 -6.30
C THR A 106 -8.25 5.20 -7.13
N LEU A 107 -8.62 5.10 -8.42
CA LEU A 107 -8.76 6.24 -9.32
C LEU A 107 -9.70 7.32 -8.77
N ASP A 108 -10.97 6.95 -8.55
CA ASP A 108 -12.00 7.91 -8.14
C ASP A 108 -11.70 8.54 -6.78
N ASP A 109 -11.18 7.76 -5.83
CA ASP A 109 -10.80 8.27 -4.51
C ASP A 109 -9.66 9.28 -4.59
N THR A 110 -8.67 9.03 -5.46
CA THR A 110 -7.56 9.96 -5.70
C THR A 110 -8.04 11.25 -6.35
N LEU A 111 -8.89 11.17 -7.38
CA LEU A 111 -9.43 12.35 -8.05
C LEU A 111 -10.21 13.24 -7.08
N ARG A 112 -11.04 12.63 -6.22
CA ARG A 112 -11.83 13.37 -5.22
C ARG A 112 -10.96 14.06 -4.16
N VAL A 113 -9.84 13.46 -3.77
CA VAL A 113 -8.86 14.11 -2.89
C VAL A 113 -8.19 15.29 -3.60
N VAL A 114 -7.73 15.11 -4.84
CA VAL A 114 -7.12 16.19 -5.63
C VAL A 114 -8.09 17.36 -5.83
N ASP A 115 -9.35 17.07 -6.14
CA ASP A 115 -10.38 18.10 -6.29
C ASP A 115 -10.62 18.88 -5.00
N LYS A 116 -10.63 18.20 -3.85
CA LYS A 116 -10.71 18.84 -2.54
C LYS A 116 -9.52 19.76 -2.27
N ILE A 117 -8.30 19.33 -2.60
CA ILE A 117 -7.08 20.13 -2.41
C ILE A 117 -7.14 21.40 -3.28
N LYS A 118 -7.50 21.26 -4.57
CA LYS A 118 -7.69 22.38 -5.51
C LYS A 118 -8.77 23.34 -5.06
N ALA A 119 -9.92 22.83 -4.60
CA ALA A 119 -11.03 23.65 -4.14
C ALA A 119 -10.70 24.50 -2.90
N ASN A 120 -9.70 24.08 -2.11
CA ASN A 120 -9.18 24.85 -0.97
C ASN A 120 -8.00 25.77 -1.35
N GLY A 121 -7.67 25.90 -2.65
CA GLY A 121 -6.65 26.82 -3.14
C GLY A 121 -5.20 26.35 -2.98
N HIS A 122 -4.99 25.07 -2.65
CA HIS A 122 -3.65 24.51 -2.47
C HIS A 122 -3.05 24.01 -3.78
N GLU A 123 -1.72 24.09 -3.89
CA GLU A 123 -0.98 23.62 -5.06
C GLU A 123 -0.97 22.09 -5.10
N VAL A 124 -1.51 21.51 -6.17
CA VAL A 124 -1.50 20.05 -6.38
C VAL A 124 -1.32 19.71 -7.85
N GLU A 125 -0.38 18.80 -8.10
CA GLU A 125 -0.11 18.22 -9.40
C GLU A 125 -0.61 16.77 -9.43
N LEU A 126 -1.11 16.34 -10.59
CA LEU A 126 -1.69 15.01 -10.78
C LEU A 126 -1.27 14.44 -12.12
N ILE A 127 -0.76 13.21 -12.11
CA ILE A 127 -0.68 12.34 -13.27
C ILE A 127 -1.79 11.30 -13.18
N ASN A 128 -2.75 11.37 -14.10
CA ASN A 128 -3.75 10.34 -14.34
C ASN A 128 -3.50 9.75 -15.73
N LYS A 129 -3.19 8.46 -15.81
CA LYS A 129 -2.81 7.80 -17.07
C LYS A 129 -3.72 6.61 -17.37
N GLU A 130 -4.52 6.75 -18.43
CA GLU A 130 -5.41 5.68 -18.94
C GLU A 130 -4.63 4.40 -19.24
N GLY A 131 -5.22 3.24 -18.96
CA GLY A 131 -4.61 1.93 -19.21
C GLY A 131 -3.48 1.54 -18.24
N MET A 132 -3.11 2.43 -17.32
CA MET A 132 -2.08 2.14 -16.32
C MET A 132 -2.69 1.54 -15.05
N CYS A 133 -1.95 0.61 -14.46
CA CYS A 133 -2.35 -0.08 -13.23
C CYS A 133 -1.78 0.61 -11.97
N LEU A 134 -2.12 0.02 -10.82
CA LEU A 134 -1.63 0.43 -9.51
C LEU A 134 -0.11 0.63 -9.51
N VAL A 135 0.31 1.80 -9.05
CA VAL A 135 1.72 2.22 -8.88
C VAL A 135 2.57 2.05 -10.14
N PHE A 136 2.01 2.26 -11.34
CA PHE A 136 2.70 2.04 -12.63
C PHE A 136 4.04 2.78 -12.76
N ASN A 137 4.23 3.92 -12.09
CA ASN A 137 5.51 4.63 -12.07
C ASN A 137 6.61 3.84 -11.33
N ILE A 138 6.24 3.00 -10.35
CA ILE A 138 7.16 2.14 -9.58
C ILE A 138 7.18 0.70 -10.13
N SER A 139 6.03 0.08 -10.36
CA SER A 139 5.93 -1.31 -10.83
C SER A 139 6.28 -1.44 -12.32
N GLY A 140 6.02 -0.38 -13.08
CA GLY A 140 6.26 -0.27 -14.52
C GLY A 140 7.33 0.76 -14.88
N SER A 141 8.32 1.04 -14.03
CA SER A 141 9.34 2.08 -14.28
C SER A 141 10.15 1.90 -15.58
N PHE A 142 10.07 0.73 -16.22
CA PHE A 142 10.69 0.45 -17.51
C PHE A 142 9.83 0.86 -18.72
N THR A 143 8.51 1.02 -18.52
CA THR A 143 7.56 1.49 -19.54
C THR A 143 7.78 2.97 -19.84
N PRO A 144 7.44 3.44 -21.06
CA PRO A 144 7.49 4.87 -21.39
C PRO A 144 6.72 5.75 -20.40
N GLU A 145 5.50 5.33 -20.04
CA GLU A 145 4.60 6.04 -19.13
C GLU A 145 5.16 6.08 -17.71
N GLY A 146 5.71 4.97 -17.23
CA GLY A 146 6.36 4.91 -15.92
C GLY A 146 7.59 5.81 -15.84
N LYS A 147 8.40 5.87 -16.90
CA LYS A 147 9.55 6.79 -17.00
C LYS A 147 9.10 8.25 -17.02
N GLU A 148 8.12 8.58 -17.83
CA GLU A 148 7.52 9.93 -17.91
C GLU A 148 7.03 10.39 -16.53
N ALA A 149 6.29 9.53 -15.82
CA ALA A 149 5.81 9.81 -14.48
C ALA A 149 6.95 10.03 -13.48
N ASN A 150 8.01 9.22 -13.53
CA ASN A 150 9.16 9.39 -12.64
C ASN A 150 9.92 10.70 -12.92
N VAL A 151 10.10 11.09 -14.19
CA VAL A 151 10.72 12.37 -14.54
C VAL A 151 9.92 13.55 -13.97
N ALA A 152 8.58 13.49 -14.04
CA ALA A 152 7.72 14.51 -13.45
C ALA A 152 7.84 14.56 -11.92
N VAL A 153 7.90 13.40 -11.25
CA VAL A 153 8.13 13.31 -9.80
C VAL A 153 9.49 13.90 -9.42
N GLU A 154 10.55 13.57 -10.15
CA GLU A 154 11.90 14.12 -9.92
C GLU A 154 11.91 15.64 -10.06
N LYS A 155 11.27 16.16 -11.10
CA LYS A 155 11.11 17.60 -11.31
C LYS A 155 10.37 18.27 -10.15
N PHE A 156 9.24 17.70 -9.72
CA PHE A 156 8.46 18.23 -8.59
C PHE A 156 9.30 18.29 -7.30
N ILE A 157 10.11 17.26 -7.05
CA ILE A 157 11.01 17.21 -5.90
C ILE A 157 12.03 18.36 -5.96
N VAL A 158 12.72 18.55 -7.08
CA VAL A 158 13.71 19.62 -7.24
C VAL A 158 13.08 21.00 -7.00
N GLU A 159 11.95 21.29 -7.66
CA GLU A 159 11.23 22.56 -7.50
C GLU A 159 10.73 22.81 -6.08
N SER A 160 10.51 21.75 -5.28
CA SER A 160 10.07 21.88 -3.89
C SER A 160 11.16 22.39 -2.94
N PHE A 161 12.44 22.34 -3.35
CA PHE A 161 13.56 22.87 -2.58
C PHE A 161 14.06 24.23 -3.08
N GLU A 162 13.60 24.68 -4.26
CA GLU A 162 14.00 25.95 -4.87
C GLU A 162 13.05 27.12 -4.50
N LYS A 163 11.86 26.80 -3.98
CA LYS A 163 10.86 27.75 -3.45
C LYS A 163 11.06 27.98 -1.95
#